data_AF-A0A4P1QYE4-F1
#
_entry.id   AF-A0A4P1QYE4-F1
#
_cell.length_a   1.000
_cell.length_b   1.000
_cell.length_c   1.000
_cell.angle_alpha   90.00
_cell.angle_beta   90.00
_cell.angle_gamma   90.00
#
_symmetry.space_group_name_H-M   'P 1'
#
loop_
_entity.id
_entity.type
_entity.pdbx_description
1 polymer ?
#
loop_
_entity_poly.entity_id
_entity_poly.type
_entity_poly.pdbx_seq_one_letter_code
_entity_poly.pdbx_strand_id
1 'polypeptide(L)'
;MEEDKPQKQRVLTLLKALQEASRNLHINPFSFIFITKTHFKDTIEAFLNLQPKSLAIFNTNPNLHHLSDSLSTIKTLIEKLQNFKGFGLRSFLHRQIILHKISQLSNLIESEIQHYLDCVTVHDLVNTMEQGFNEEEKVKVLIEFQQRLSKGFDLDFQDLILKARVFSILEGTLIETKISKRVQEEVAMAIAGLVKFNKNVFVGLVLMGPTIKALISMASSVSIRVLCLLVSFIRSPLVDEILCNGEIPRIVSFLCRDDLSLKVAAFDCVLELGYIGRREVIEAMLEEDLIKILMDLQRKEGLLNGRVDDDDDDFDYDSPFASCVSRFAILLEIGEGLSSEEKREVKLEILKMVMEASQSDAEAATISAEILWGSSR
;
A
#
# COMPACT_ATOMS: atom_id res chain seq x y z
N MET A 1 -14.25 -18.18 25.56
CA MET A 1 -13.31 -17.70 24.53
C MET A 1 -13.04 -16.19 24.67
N GLU A 2 -13.10 -15.65 25.90
CA GLU A 2 -13.00 -14.20 26.20
C GLU A 2 -11.77 -13.86 27.08
N GLU A 3 -11.23 -14.81 27.84
CA GLU A 3 -10.05 -14.60 28.71
C GLU A 3 -8.70 -14.53 27.97
N ASP A 4 -8.64 -14.98 26.71
CA ASP A 4 -7.37 -15.11 25.96
C ASP A 4 -6.98 -13.84 25.17
N LYS A 5 -7.96 -13.02 24.76
CA LYS A 5 -7.75 -11.71 24.11
C LYS A 5 -6.91 -10.72 24.96
N PRO A 6 -7.20 -10.51 26.27
CA PRO A 6 -6.44 -9.55 27.07
C PRO A 6 -5.01 -10.01 27.36
N GLN A 7 -4.77 -11.32 27.46
CA GLN A 7 -3.42 -11.86 27.66
C GLN A 7 -2.58 -11.69 26.40
N LYS A 8 -3.12 -12.02 25.23
CA LYS A 8 -2.48 -11.79 23.93
C LYS A 8 -2.11 -10.32 23.70
N GLN A 9 -3.03 -9.40 23.99
CA GLN A 9 -2.79 -7.96 23.82
C GLN A 9 -1.69 -7.44 24.75
N ARG A 10 -1.59 -7.98 25.98
CA ARG A 10 -0.48 -7.69 26.90
C ARG A 10 0.86 -8.22 26.37
N VAL A 11 0.89 -9.42 25.81
CA VAL A 11 2.11 -9.99 25.20
C VAL A 11 2.57 -9.14 24.02
N LEU A 12 1.66 -8.75 23.12
CA LEU A 12 1.99 -7.91 21.96
C LEU A 12 2.50 -6.53 22.35
N THR A 13 1.92 -5.92 23.40
CA THR A 13 2.37 -4.61 23.89
C THR A 13 3.79 -4.71 24.46
N LEU A 14 4.08 -5.76 25.23
CA LEU A 14 5.41 -6.00 25.79
C LEU A 14 6.44 -6.32 24.70
N LEU A 15 6.06 -7.09 23.67
CA LEU A 15 6.93 -7.38 22.53
C LEU A 15 7.27 -6.12 21.74
N LYS A 16 6.30 -5.24 21.46
CA LYS A 16 6.56 -3.96 20.78
C LYS A 16 7.48 -3.05 21.60
N ALA A 17 7.25 -2.95 22.91
CA ALA A 17 8.12 -2.18 23.81
C ALA A 17 9.55 -2.77 23.88
N LEU A 18 9.67 -4.09 23.85
CA LEU A 18 10.95 -4.78 23.84
C LEU A 18 11.67 -4.62 22.48
N GLN A 19 10.93 -4.63 21.38
CA GLN A 19 11.45 -4.39 20.04
C GLN A 19 12.05 -2.99 19.93
N GLU A 20 11.32 -1.97 20.40
CA GLU A 20 11.79 -0.59 20.43
C GLU A 20 13.02 -0.41 21.33
N ALA A 21 13.02 -1.02 22.51
CA ALA A 21 14.17 -1.02 23.41
C ALA A 21 15.40 -1.71 22.78
N SER A 22 15.21 -2.83 22.08
CA SER A 22 16.28 -3.57 21.39
C SER A 22 16.85 -2.77 20.22
N ARG A 23 15.99 -2.11 19.44
CA ARG A 23 16.39 -1.23 18.34
C ARG A 23 17.22 -0.05 18.84
N ASN A 24 16.84 0.54 19.97
CA ASN A 24 17.59 1.62 20.61
C ASN A 24 18.97 1.16 21.12
N LEU A 25 19.08 -0.09 21.59
CA LEU A 25 20.35 -0.74 21.92
C LEU A 25 21.23 -0.96 20.68
N HIS A 26 20.64 -1.31 19.54
CA HIS A 26 21.36 -1.54 18.29
C HIS A 26 21.84 -0.24 17.59
N ILE A 27 21.06 0.84 17.62
CA ILE A 27 21.40 2.10 16.93
C ILE A 27 22.51 2.88 17.67
N ASN A 28 22.62 2.72 19.00
CA ASN A 28 23.54 3.50 19.85
C ASN A 28 24.67 2.70 20.56
N PRO A 29 25.33 1.69 19.97
CA PRO A 29 26.35 0.90 20.66
C PRO A 29 27.61 1.75 20.94
N PHE A 30 27.87 2.79 20.15
CA PHE A 30 29.06 3.64 20.24
C PHE A 30 28.86 4.95 21.04
N SER A 31 27.64 5.24 21.50
CA SER A 31 27.37 6.38 22.40
C SER A 31 28.18 6.30 23.71
N PHE A 32 28.67 5.11 24.04
CA PHE A 32 29.60 4.84 25.14
C PHE A 32 30.90 5.65 25.07
N ILE A 33 31.33 6.10 23.88
CA ILE A 33 32.66 6.71 23.68
C ILE A 33 32.64 8.25 23.80
N PHE A 34 31.58 8.95 23.36
CA PHE A 34 31.67 10.41 23.19
C PHE A 34 30.45 11.27 23.59
N ILE A 35 29.25 10.73 23.83
CA ILE A 35 28.08 11.60 24.10
C ILE A 35 27.27 11.07 25.30
N THR A 36 27.27 11.86 26.37
CA THR A 36 26.43 11.79 27.60
C THR A 36 26.03 10.38 28.07
N LYS A 37 26.71 9.89 29.12
CA LYS A 37 26.42 8.65 29.88
C LYS A 37 24.94 8.43 30.28
N THR A 38 24.09 9.43 30.18
CA THR A 38 22.67 9.41 30.58
C THR A 38 21.81 8.60 29.61
N HIS A 39 21.80 8.95 28.31
CA HIS A 39 20.83 8.40 27.35
C HIS A 39 20.94 6.88 27.12
N PHE A 40 22.17 6.34 27.14
CA PHE A 40 22.40 4.90 26.97
C PHE A 40 22.11 4.11 28.25
N LYS A 41 22.38 4.71 29.43
CA LYS A 41 22.03 4.12 30.72
C LYS A 41 20.51 4.00 30.85
N ASP A 42 19.78 5.03 30.44
CA ASP A 42 18.32 5.05 30.45
C ASP A 42 17.74 3.98 29.49
N THR A 43 18.39 3.76 28.34
CA THR A 43 18.00 2.70 27.37
C THR A 43 18.24 1.30 27.94
N ILE A 44 19.38 1.08 28.60
CA ILE A 44 19.69 -0.19 29.29
C ILE A 44 18.72 -0.42 30.45
N GLU A 45 18.41 0.61 31.23
CA GLU A 45 17.51 0.52 32.38
C GLU A 45 16.07 0.24 31.93
N ALA A 46 15.60 0.87 30.86
CA ALA A 46 14.33 0.55 30.22
C ALA A 46 14.27 -0.91 29.74
N PHE A 47 15.31 -1.41 29.08
CA PHE A 47 15.39 -2.80 28.63
C PHE A 47 15.39 -3.80 29.80
N LEU A 48 16.21 -3.55 30.83
CA LEU A 48 16.29 -4.40 32.03
C LEU A 48 14.99 -4.40 32.84
N ASN A 49 14.21 -3.31 32.82
CA ASN A 49 12.91 -3.22 33.47
C ASN A 49 11.80 -3.99 32.72
N LEU A 50 11.91 -4.10 31.39
CA LEU A 50 10.95 -4.84 30.56
C LEU A 50 11.23 -6.35 30.56
N GLN A 51 12.49 -6.75 30.71
CA GLN A 51 12.94 -8.14 30.68
C GLN A 51 12.25 -9.08 31.71
N PRO A 52 12.14 -8.78 33.02
CA PRO A 52 11.56 -9.72 33.97
C PRO A 52 10.07 -9.97 33.70
N LYS A 53 9.35 -8.96 33.19
CA LYS A 53 7.95 -9.07 32.78
C LYS A 53 7.81 -9.91 31.52
N SER A 54 8.80 -9.83 30.62
CA SER A 54 8.80 -10.57 29.36
C SER A 54 9.18 -12.04 29.55
N LEU A 55 10.22 -12.34 30.35
CA LEU A 55 10.66 -13.71 30.67
C LEU A 55 9.56 -14.55 31.33
N ALA A 56 8.76 -13.95 32.23
CA ALA A 56 7.64 -14.64 32.88
C ALA A 56 6.56 -15.11 31.89
N ILE A 57 6.36 -14.35 30.80
CA ILE A 57 5.35 -14.63 29.78
C ILE A 57 5.91 -15.52 28.66
N PHE A 58 7.18 -15.35 28.31
CA PHE A 58 7.84 -16.08 27.23
C PHE A 58 8.17 -17.52 27.63
N ASN A 59 8.49 -17.77 28.90
CA ASN A 59 8.71 -19.13 29.40
C ASN A 59 7.44 -19.99 29.45
N THR A 60 6.26 -19.37 29.33
CA THR A 60 4.98 -20.10 29.23
C THR A 60 4.62 -20.45 27.78
N ASN A 61 5.27 -19.80 26.80
CA ASN A 61 4.98 -19.96 25.38
C ASN A 61 6.13 -20.70 24.68
N PRO A 62 5.91 -21.92 24.14
CA PRO A 62 6.98 -22.72 23.54
C PRO A 62 7.69 -22.01 22.37
N ASN A 63 6.97 -21.16 21.64
CA ASN A 63 7.48 -20.40 20.50
C ASN A 63 8.37 -19.20 20.88
N LEU A 64 8.47 -18.85 22.17
CA LEU A 64 9.21 -17.66 22.66
C LEU A 64 10.37 -18.02 23.60
N HIS A 65 10.69 -19.31 23.77
CA HIS A 65 11.79 -19.76 24.62
C HIS A 65 13.17 -19.29 24.11
N HIS A 66 13.38 -19.29 22.80
CA HIS A 66 14.64 -18.84 22.21
C HIS A 66 14.87 -17.32 22.45
N LEU A 67 13.79 -16.53 22.42
CA LEU A 67 13.80 -15.14 22.82
C LEU A 67 14.16 -14.96 24.31
N SER A 68 13.65 -15.83 25.18
CA SER A 68 13.96 -15.85 26.62
C SER A 68 15.46 -16.09 26.87
N ASP A 69 16.04 -17.06 26.16
CA ASP A 69 17.46 -17.38 26.23
C ASP A 69 18.33 -16.23 25.70
N SER A 70 17.93 -15.62 24.58
CA SER A 70 18.62 -14.47 23.98
C SER A 70 18.59 -13.24 24.92
N LEU A 71 17.45 -12.98 25.56
CA LEU A 71 17.30 -11.92 26.56
C LEU A 71 18.18 -12.15 27.79
N SER A 72 18.20 -13.39 28.30
CA SER A 72 19.06 -13.75 29.43
C SER A 72 20.55 -13.54 29.08
N THR A 73 20.94 -13.88 27.85
CA THR A 73 22.30 -13.72 27.35
C THR A 73 22.70 -12.25 27.27
N ILE A 74 21.83 -11.39 26.71
CA ILE A 74 22.07 -9.92 26.70
C ILE A 74 22.22 -9.38 28.12
N LYS A 75 21.38 -9.80 29.07
CA LYS A 75 21.50 -9.37 30.47
C LYS A 75 22.87 -9.71 31.05
N THR A 76 23.33 -10.94 30.88
CA THR A 76 24.66 -11.33 31.38
C THR A 76 25.79 -10.52 30.71
N LEU A 77 25.64 -10.15 29.44
CA LEU A 77 26.62 -9.31 28.73
C LEU A 77 26.60 -7.86 29.21
N ILE A 78 25.41 -7.30 29.49
CA ILE A 78 25.26 -5.97 30.09
C ILE A 78 25.85 -5.94 31.49
N GLU A 79 25.59 -6.94 32.33
CA GLU A 79 26.16 -7.05 33.68
C GLU A 79 27.69 -7.19 33.64
N LYS A 80 28.22 -8.00 32.72
CA LYS A 80 29.67 -8.09 32.47
C LYS A 80 30.24 -6.73 32.06
N LEU A 81 29.56 -6.01 31.18
CA LEU A 81 29.97 -4.67 30.71
C LEU A 81 29.98 -3.64 31.85
N GLN A 82 28.99 -3.64 32.73
CA GLN A 82 28.92 -2.77 33.92
C GLN A 82 30.03 -3.08 34.94
N ASN A 83 30.45 -4.35 35.05
CA ASN A 83 31.48 -4.79 35.98
C ASN A 83 32.93 -4.53 35.51
N PHE A 84 33.14 -4.15 34.24
CA PHE A 84 34.48 -3.79 33.74
C PHE A 84 34.92 -2.41 34.27
N LYS A 85 35.81 -2.38 35.27
CA LYS A 85 36.39 -1.15 35.85
C LYS A 85 37.81 -0.78 35.37
N GLY A 86 38.40 -1.55 34.45
CA GLY A 86 39.76 -1.33 33.95
C GLY A 86 39.86 -0.23 32.87
N PHE A 87 40.92 0.59 32.91
CA PHE A 87 41.21 1.68 31.96
C PHE A 87 42.33 1.37 30.94
N GLY A 88 42.73 0.10 30.80
CA GLY A 88 43.77 -0.32 29.84
C GLY A 88 43.26 -0.57 28.41
N LEU A 89 44.19 -0.62 27.45
CA LEU A 89 43.89 -0.96 26.04
C LEU A 89 43.21 -2.33 25.88
N ARG A 90 43.60 -3.33 26.68
CA ARG A 90 42.96 -4.66 26.69
C ARG A 90 41.49 -4.58 27.15
N SER A 91 41.19 -3.77 28.16
CA SER A 91 39.81 -3.54 28.62
C SER A 91 38.98 -2.73 27.61
N PHE A 92 39.62 -1.83 26.84
CA PHE A 92 38.94 -1.10 25.76
C PHE A 92 38.51 -2.06 24.64
N LEU A 93 39.42 -2.90 24.14
CA LEU A 93 39.11 -3.91 23.12
C LEU A 93 38.05 -4.90 23.59
N HIS A 94 38.13 -5.34 24.85
CA HIS A 94 37.14 -6.27 25.41
C HIS A 94 35.74 -5.63 25.53
N ARG A 95 35.66 -4.34 25.90
CA ARG A 95 34.39 -3.59 25.89
C ARG A 95 33.80 -3.47 24.48
N GLN A 96 34.62 -3.20 23.46
CA GLN A 96 34.16 -3.12 22.07
C GLN A 96 33.59 -4.45 21.57
N ILE A 97 34.26 -5.57 21.89
CA ILE A 97 33.76 -6.90 21.53
C ILE A 97 32.42 -7.19 22.22
N ILE A 98 32.27 -6.82 23.50
CA ILE A 98 30.99 -7.00 24.22
C ILE A 98 29.90 -6.11 23.63
N LEU A 99 30.19 -4.84 23.31
CA LEU A 99 29.23 -3.93 22.67
C LEU A 99 28.78 -4.43 21.30
N HIS A 100 29.70 -4.97 20.50
CA HIS A 100 29.37 -5.57 19.21
C HIS A 100 28.49 -6.82 19.39
N LYS A 101 28.78 -7.67 20.38
CA LYS A 101 27.94 -8.82 20.71
C LYS A 101 26.55 -8.43 21.20
N ILE A 102 26.44 -7.37 22.01
CA ILE A 102 25.15 -6.82 22.44
C ILE A 102 24.38 -6.30 21.23
N SER A 103 25.01 -5.53 20.35
CA SER A 103 24.41 -5.03 19.11
C SER A 103 23.92 -6.17 18.19
N GLN A 104 24.73 -7.22 18.01
CA GLN A 104 24.33 -8.41 17.24
C GLN A 104 23.15 -9.16 17.86
N LEU A 105 23.18 -9.40 19.18
CA LEU A 105 22.08 -10.08 19.87
C LEU A 105 20.82 -9.23 19.92
N SER A 106 20.94 -7.90 20.04
CA SER A 106 19.80 -6.97 19.95
C SER A 106 19.13 -7.04 18.58
N ASN A 107 19.91 -7.16 17.49
CA ASN A 107 19.36 -7.40 16.16
C ASN A 107 18.65 -8.74 16.05
N LEU A 108 19.23 -9.80 16.61
CA LEU A 108 18.60 -11.13 16.60
C LEU A 108 17.27 -11.10 17.34
N ILE A 109 17.23 -10.50 18.54
CA ILE A 109 16.00 -10.32 19.31
C ILE A 109 14.97 -9.48 18.54
N GLU A 110 15.39 -8.39 17.90
CA GLU A 110 14.49 -7.56 17.09
C GLU A 110 13.88 -8.36 15.92
N SER A 111 14.70 -9.14 15.21
CA SER A 111 14.25 -10.00 14.11
C SER A 111 13.33 -11.13 14.57
N GLU A 112 13.61 -11.75 15.72
CA GLU A 112 12.79 -12.83 16.28
C GLU A 112 11.44 -12.31 16.79
N ILE A 113 11.41 -11.13 17.43
CA ILE A 113 10.17 -10.46 17.79
C ILE A 113 9.36 -10.12 16.53
N GLN A 114 10.02 -9.59 15.50
CA GLN A 114 9.33 -9.25 14.25
C GLN A 114 8.75 -10.50 13.58
N HIS A 115 9.51 -11.60 13.52
CA HIS A 115 9.02 -12.87 12.99
C HIS A 115 7.81 -13.40 13.77
N TYR A 116 7.82 -13.32 15.10
CA TYR A 116 6.66 -13.70 15.91
C TYR A 116 5.45 -12.80 15.64
N LEU A 117 5.65 -11.48 15.58
CA LEU A 117 4.58 -10.53 15.25
C LEU A 117 3.99 -10.84 13.87
N ASP A 118 4.83 -11.16 12.90
CA ASP A 118 4.45 -11.51 11.53
C ASP A 118 3.62 -12.79 11.49
N CYS A 119 4.04 -13.82 12.25
CA CYS A 119 3.28 -15.05 12.41
C CYS A 119 1.89 -14.78 13.01
N VAL A 120 1.82 -13.94 14.05
CA VAL A 120 0.55 -13.58 14.69
C VAL A 120 -0.34 -12.79 13.73
N THR A 121 0.19 -11.82 12.99
CA THR A 121 -0.59 -11.05 12.02
C THR A 121 -1.18 -11.94 10.92
N VAL A 122 -0.41 -12.86 10.36
CA VAL A 122 -0.90 -13.79 9.32
C VAL A 122 -1.92 -14.77 9.91
N HIS A 123 -1.63 -15.34 11.07
CA HIS A 123 -2.53 -16.28 11.73
C HIS A 123 -3.86 -15.64 12.12
N ASP A 124 -3.83 -14.41 12.64
CA ASP A 124 -5.03 -13.66 12.98
C ASP A 124 -5.83 -13.33 11.73
N LEU A 125 -5.16 -12.95 10.64
CA LEU A 125 -5.83 -12.71 9.36
C LEU A 125 -6.55 -13.96 8.86
N VAL A 126 -5.85 -15.10 8.76
CA VAL A 126 -6.46 -16.34 8.25
C VAL A 126 -7.66 -16.75 9.10
N ASN A 127 -7.49 -16.81 10.42
CA ASN A 127 -8.58 -17.22 11.31
C ASN A 127 -9.75 -16.24 11.28
N THR A 128 -9.48 -14.93 11.28
CA THR A 128 -10.55 -13.93 11.31
C THR A 128 -11.32 -13.87 9.99
N MET A 129 -10.67 -14.18 8.86
CA MET A 129 -11.32 -14.20 7.55
C MET A 129 -12.14 -15.47 7.32
N GLU A 130 -11.63 -16.63 7.74
CA GLU A 130 -12.33 -17.92 7.60
C GLU A 130 -13.48 -18.11 8.60
N GLN A 131 -13.33 -17.57 9.81
CA GLN A 131 -14.37 -17.66 10.82
C GLN A 131 -15.31 -16.45 10.70
N GLY A 132 -16.60 -16.66 10.97
CA GLY A 132 -17.66 -15.64 10.84
C GLY A 132 -17.61 -14.53 11.91
N PHE A 133 -16.43 -13.95 12.18
CA PHE A 133 -16.23 -12.84 13.11
C PHE A 133 -16.89 -11.55 12.62
N ASN A 134 -17.06 -10.60 13.55
CA ASN A 134 -17.67 -9.31 13.28
C ASN A 134 -16.89 -8.51 12.20
N GLU A 135 -17.62 -7.68 11.47
CA GLU A 135 -17.08 -6.83 10.39
C GLU A 135 -15.91 -5.95 10.88
N GLU A 136 -16.04 -5.35 12.06
CA GLU A 136 -15.01 -4.49 12.64
C GLU A 136 -13.71 -5.24 12.93
N GLU A 137 -13.79 -6.50 13.36
CA GLU A 137 -12.61 -7.32 13.61
C GLU A 137 -11.91 -7.68 12.30
N LYS A 138 -12.67 -8.00 11.25
CA LYS A 138 -12.12 -8.25 9.90
C LYS A 138 -11.38 -7.03 9.36
N VAL A 139 -12.02 -5.85 9.41
CA VAL A 139 -11.41 -4.59 8.98
C VAL A 139 -10.14 -4.29 9.77
N LYS A 140 -10.16 -4.47 11.10
CA LYS A 140 -8.99 -4.22 11.94
C LYS A 140 -7.80 -5.09 11.56
N VAL A 141 -8.00 -6.39 11.39
CA VAL A 141 -6.91 -7.31 11.05
C VAL A 141 -6.38 -7.06 9.63
N LEU A 142 -7.25 -6.68 8.68
CA LEU A 142 -6.84 -6.27 7.34
C LEU A 142 -5.97 -5.01 7.36
N ILE A 143 -6.34 -4.00 8.16
CA ILE A 143 -5.54 -2.78 8.32
C ILE A 143 -4.18 -3.09 8.95
N GLU A 144 -4.14 -3.93 10.00
CA GLU A 144 -2.87 -4.35 10.62
C GLU A 144 -1.97 -5.09 9.62
N PHE A 145 -2.55 -5.93 8.77
CA PHE A 145 -1.83 -6.61 7.70
C PHE A 145 -1.31 -5.65 6.62
N GLN A 146 -2.13 -4.70 6.16
CA GLN A 146 -1.71 -3.66 5.22
C GLN A 146 -0.57 -2.80 5.78
N GLN A 147 -0.64 -2.42 7.06
CA GLN A 147 0.43 -1.70 7.75
C GLN A 147 1.72 -2.52 7.83
N ARG A 148 1.63 -3.85 7.95
CA ARG A 148 2.81 -4.70 7.90
C ARG A 148 3.41 -4.78 6.49
N LEU A 149 2.58 -4.86 5.45
CA LEU A 149 3.03 -4.85 4.05
C LEU A 149 3.73 -3.53 3.67
N SER A 150 3.26 -2.40 4.19
CA SER A 150 3.83 -1.08 3.88
C SER A 150 5.23 -0.84 4.45
N LYS A 151 5.68 -1.65 5.44
CA LYS A 151 7.04 -1.59 6.00
C LYS A 151 8.15 -2.02 5.05
N GLY A 152 7.80 -2.64 3.92
CA GLY A 152 8.75 -3.10 2.90
C GLY A 152 8.89 -4.61 2.85
N PHE A 153 9.63 -5.06 1.84
CA PHE A 153 9.81 -6.47 1.50
C PHE A 153 10.59 -7.24 2.56
N ASP A 154 10.09 -8.42 2.92
CA ASP A 154 10.72 -9.36 3.84
C ASP A 154 10.50 -10.80 3.34
N LEU A 155 11.58 -11.59 3.26
CA LEU A 155 11.52 -12.93 2.67
C LEU A 155 10.77 -13.91 3.57
N ASP A 156 10.98 -13.84 4.88
CA ASP A 156 10.36 -14.75 5.85
C ASP A 156 8.86 -14.48 5.94
N PHE A 157 8.46 -13.21 5.92
CA PHE A 157 7.06 -12.81 5.88
C PHE A 157 6.37 -13.27 4.59
N GLN A 158 7.04 -13.19 3.44
CA GLN A 158 6.49 -13.73 2.20
C GLN A 158 6.24 -15.24 2.31
N ASP A 159 7.20 -16.00 2.84
CA ASP A 159 7.06 -17.44 3.01
C ASP A 159 5.88 -17.79 3.93
N LEU A 160 5.68 -17.03 5.01
CA LEU A 160 4.50 -17.15 5.87
C LEU A 160 3.19 -16.89 5.11
N ILE A 161 3.11 -15.80 4.34
CA ILE A 161 1.93 -15.45 3.53
C ILE A 161 1.58 -16.57 2.54
N LEU A 162 2.60 -17.12 1.86
CA LEU A 162 2.43 -18.17 0.87
C LEU A 162 2.00 -19.49 1.51
N LYS A 163 2.64 -19.89 2.61
CA LYS A 163 2.27 -21.11 3.37
C LYS A 163 0.84 -21.04 3.89
N ALA A 164 0.43 -19.87 4.36
CA ALA A 164 -0.91 -19.61 4.87
C ALA A 164 -1.96 -19.36 3.77
N ARG A 165 -1.56 -19.35 2.47
CA ARG A 165 -2.45 -19.13 1.31
C ARG A 165 -3.30 -17.87 1.44
N VAL A 166 -2.74 -16.82 2.03
CA VAL A 166 -3.46 -15.57 2.32
C VAL A 166 -4.10 -14.99 1.06
N PHE A 167 -3.41 -15.00 -0.08
CA PHE A 167 -3.96 -14.46 -1.32
C PHE A 167 -5.26 -15.16 -1.72
N SER A 168 -5.34 -16.49 -1.65
CA SER A 168 -6.55 -17.24 -2.01
C SER A 168 -7.73 -16.92 -1.10
N ILE A 169 -7.46 -16.67 0.20
CA ILE A 169 -8.49 -16.28 1.17
C ILE A 169 -9.00 -14.87 0.84
N LEU A 170 -8.09 -13.93 0.56
CA LEU A 170 -8.45 -12.56 0.17
C LEU A 170 -9.23 -12.55 -1.16
N GLU A 171 -8.77 -13.28 -2.17
CA GLU A 171 -9.47 -13.39 -3.45
C GLU A 171 -10.86 -14.02 -3.30
N GLY A 172 -11.00 -15.09 -2.51
CA GLY A 172 -12.30 -15.68 -2.20
C GLY A 172 -13.26 -14.69 -1.52
N THR A 173 -12.74 -13.91 -0.56
CA THR A 173 -13.51 -12.88 0.15
C THR A 173 -13.95 -11.75 -0.78
N LEU A 174 -13.11 -11.38 -1.75
CA LEU A 174 -13.40 -10.34 -2.73
C LEU A 174 -14.56 -10.73 -3.66
N ILE A 175 -14.65 -12.01 -4.03
CA ILE A 175 -15.70 -12.55 -4.92
C ILE A 175 -17.01 -12.79 -4.16
N GLU A 176 -16.94 -13.07 -2.86
CA GLU A 176 -18.11 -13.46 -2.08
C GLU A 176 -19.11 -12.31 -1.92
N THR A 177 -20.31 -12.49 -2.48
CA THR A 177 -21.36 -11.46 -2.54
C THR A 177 -22.05 -11.18 -1.20
N LYS A 178 -21.84 -12.03 -0.19
CA LYS A 178 -22.46 -11.91 1.14
C LYS A 178 -21.70 -11.01 2.10
N ILE A 179 -20.49 -10.60 1.72
CA ILE A 179 -19.59 -9.83 2.57
C ILE A 179 -19.88 -8.34 2.42
N SER A 180 -19.67 -7.57 3.48
CA SER A 180 -19.89 -6.13 3.44
C SER A 180 -18.93 -5.45 2.45
N LYS A 181 -19.43 -4.40 1.78
CA LYS A 181 -18.65 -3.60 0.83
C LYS A 181 -17.35 -3.08 1.46
N ARG A 182 -17.41 -2.65 2.73
CA ARG A 182 -16.26 -2.14 3.48
C ARG A 182 -15.15 -3.19 3.65
N VAL A 183 -15.50 -4.43 4.00
CA VAL A 183 -14.51 -5.51 4.12
C VAL A 183 -13.91 -5.84 2.76
N GLN A 184 -14.73 -5.88 1.69
CA GLN A 184 -14.23 -6.12 0.34
C GLN A 184 -13.27 -5.01 -0.13
N GLU A 185 -13.52 -3.75 0.22
CA GLU A 185 -12.62 -2.63 -0.09
C GLU A 185 -11.27 -2.76 0.63
N GLU A 186 -11.27 -3.14 1.91
CA GLU A 186 -10.02 -3.39 2.66
C GLU A 186 -9.26 -4.60 2.14
N VAL A 187 -9.97 -5.63 1.66
CA VAL A 187 -9.38 -6.79 0.98
C VAL A 187 -8.74 -6.37 -0.33
N ALA A 188 -9.41 -5.53 -1.13
CA ALA A 188 -8.87 -4.99 -2.38
C ALA A 188 -7.57 -4.20 -2.11
N MET A 189 -7.55 -3.37 -1.07
CA MET A 189 -6.35 -2.64 -0.65
C MET A 189 -5.22 -3.57 -0.19
N ALA A 190 -5.55 -4.64 0.54
CA ALA A 190 -4.58 -5.66 0.93
C ALA A 190 -3.97 -6.39 -0.29
N ILE A 191 -4.77 -6.70 -1.31
CA ILE A 191 -4.30 -7.31 -2.57
C ILE A 191 -3.34 -6.38 -3.31
N ALA A 192 -3.66 -5.09 -3.46
CA ALA A 192 -2.72 -4.12 -4.03
C ALA A 192 -1.43 -4.01 -3.19
N GLY A 193 -1.56 -4.05 -1.86
CA GLY A 193 -0.43 -4.10 -0.93
C GLY A 193 0.49 -5.30 -1.17
N LEU A 194 -0.08 -6.48 -1.42
CA LEU A 194 0.68 -7.70 -1.74
C LEU A 194 1.45 -7.57 -3.06
N VAL A 195 0.82 -7.06 -4.11
CA VAL A 195 1.48 -6.83 -5.40
C VAL A 195 2.62 -5.81 -5.26
N LYS A 196 2.41 -4.73 -4.50
CA LYS A 196 3.47 -3.76 -4.20
C LYS A 196 4.61 -4.37 -3.39
N PHE A 197 4.29 -5.25 -2.45
CA PHE A 197 5.25 -5.94 -1.59
C PHE A 197 6.15 -6.89 -2.40
N ASN A 198 5.60 -7.70 -3.31
CA ASN A 198 6.41 -8.44 -4.28
C ASN A 198 5.69 -8.69 -5.62
N LYS A 199 6.08 -7.92 -6.64
CA LYS A 199 5.54 -8.07 -7.99
C LYS A 199 5.79 -9.45 -8.59
N ASN A 200 6.94 -10.07 -8.33
CA ASN A 200 7.31 -11.32 -8.99
C ASN A 200 6.46 -12.52 -8.57
N VAL A 201 5.84 -12.45 -7.39
CA VAL A 201 5.06 -13.56 -6.81
C VAL A 201 3.57 -13.34 -7.03
N PHE A 202 3.08 -12.13 -6.75
CA PHE A 202 1.63 -11.89 -6.69
C PHE A 202 1.02 -11.44 -8.03
N VAL A 203 1.81 -10.95 -8.98
CA VAL A 203 1.30 -10.54 -10.31
C VAL A 203 0.64 -11.71 -11.03
N GLY A 204 1.27 -12.87 -11.05
CA GLY A 204 0.70 -14.05 -11.70
C GLY A 204 -0.64 -14.46 -11.09
N LEU A 205 -0.77 -14.36 -9.76
CA LEU A 205 -2.01 -14.68 -9.05
C LEU A 205 -3.14 -13.70 -9.40
N VAL A 206 -2.84 -12.41 -9.53
CA VAL A 206 -3.82 -11.40 -9.93
C VAL A 206 -4.27 -11.59 -11.39
N LEU A 207 -3.33 -11.85 -12.31
CA LEU A 207 -3.63 -11.97 -13.74
C LEU A 207 -4.41 -13.23 -14.08
N MET A 208 -4.09 -14.35 -13.42
CA MET A 208 -4.76 -15.63 -13.69
C MET A 208 -6.10 -15.78 -12.93
N GLY A 209 -6.39 -14.87 -12.01
CA GLY A 209 -7.53 -14.95 -11.09
C GLY A 209 -8.73 -14.08 -11.52
N PRO A 210 -9.90 -14.29 -10.89
CA PRO A 210 -11.09 -13.45 -11.08
C PRO A 210 -10.97 -12.05 -10.43
N THR A 211 -9.84 -11.71 -9.80
CA THR A 211 -9.62 -10.46 -9.06
C THR A 211 -10.02 -9.22 -9.86
N ILE A 212 -9.62 -9.10 -11.14
CA ILE A 212 -9.93 -7.93 -11.98
C ILE A 212 -11.45 -7.75 -12.16
N LYS A 213 -12.14 -8.84 -12.54
CA LYS A 213 -13.60 -8.85 -12.74
C LYS A 213 -14.35 -8.54 -11.45
N ALA A 214 -13.84 -9.04 -10.32
CA ALA A 214 -14.41 -8.76 -9.00
C ALA A 214 -14.30 -7.27 -8.65
N LEU A 215 -13.12 -6.65 -8.82
CA LEU A 215 -12.90 -5.23 -8.54
C LEU A 215 -13.81 -4.31 -9.38
N ILE A 216 -13.98 -4.62 -10.66
CA ILE A 216 -14.84 -3.86 -11.57
C ILE A 216 -16.31 -4.09 -11.22
N SER A 217 -16.69 -5.31 -10.84
CA SER A 217 -18.08 -5.63 -10.47
C SER A 217 -18.53 -4.98 -9.16
N MET A 218 -17.62 -4.71 -8.23
CA MET A 218 -17.92 -3.97 -6.99
C MET A 218 -18.37 -2.52 -7.23
N ALA A 219 -17.95 -1.91 -8.34
CA ALA A 219 -18.28 -0.53 -8.72
C ALA A 219 -18.13 0.48 -7.56
N SER A 220 -17.03 0.37 -6.80
CA SER A 220 -16.70 1.28 -5.70
C SER A 220 -15.52 2.17 -6.06
N SER A 221 -15.48 3.40 -5.52
CA SER A 221 -14.33 4.30 -5.71
C SER A 221 -13.03 3.65 -5.24
N VAL A 222 -13.04 2.92 -4.12
CA VAL A 222 -11.84 2.21 -3.62
C VAL A 222 -11.44 1.07 -4.54
N SER A 223 -12.39 0.28 -5.07
CA SER A 223 -12.06 -0.86 -5.94
C SER A 223 -11.47 -0.42 -7.27
N ILE A 224 -11.95 0.69 -7.83
CA ILE A 224 -11.40 1.28 -9.06
C ILE A 224 -10.04 1.94 -8.79
N ARG A 225 -9.85 2.59 -7.63
CA ARG A 225 -8.51 3.06 -7.22
C ARG A 225 -7.52 1.92 -7.07
N VAL A 226 -7.94 0.79 -6.50
CA VAL A 226 -7.11 -0.43 -6.41
C VAL A 226 -6.77 -0.94 -7.81
N LEU A 227 -7.74 -0.98 -8.72
CA LEU A 227 -7.48 -1.37 -10.12
C LEU A 227 -6.45 -0.45 -10.78
N CYS A 228 -6.58 0.86 -10.61
CA CYS A 228 -5.63 1.86 -11.08
C CYS A 228 -4.21 1.63 -10.48
N LEU A 229 -4.11 1.36 -9.18
CA LEU A 229 -2.84 1.01 -8.53
C LEU A 229 -2.24 -0.27 -9.12
N LEU A 230 -3.05 -1.30 -9.35
CA LEU A 230 -2.59 -2.55 -9.97
C LEU A 230 -2.09 -2.29 -11.40
N VAL A 231 -2.77 -1.45 -12.18
CA VAL A 231 -2.31 -1.04 -13.53
C VAL A 231 -0.93 -0.38 -13.44
N SER A 232 -0.72 0.53 -12.49
CA SER A 232 0.58 1.19 -12.29
C SER A 232 1.70 0.21 -11.85
N PHE A 233 1.36 -0.81 -11.06
CA PHE A 233 2.32 -1.77 -10.52
C PHE A 233 2.70 -2.87 -11.51
N ILE A 234 1.71 -3.41 -12.23
CA ILE A 234 1.86 -4.55 -13.13
C ILE A 234 2.21 -4.09 -14.56
N ARG A 235 1.76 -2.91 -14.96
CA ARG A 235 1.93 -2.33 -16.31
C ARG A 235 1.17 -3.15 -17.37
N SER A 236 1.71 -3.22 -18.59
CA SER A 236 1.05 -3.77 -19.78
C SER A 236 0.36 -5.13 -19.60
N PRO A 237 0.93 -6.12 -18.86
CA PRO A 237 0.25 -7.41 -18.68
C PRO A 237 -1.15 -7.31 -18.06
N LEU A 238 -1.38 -6.36 -17.14
CA LEU A 238 -2.70 -6.17 -16.55
C LEU A 238 -3.65 -5.46 -17.51
N VAL A 239 -3.14 -4.48 -18.25
CA VAL A 239 -3.94 -3.74 -19.23
C VAL A 239 -4.41 -4.68 -20.35
N ASP A 240 -3.54 -5.57 -20.81
CA ASP A 240 -3.87 -6.59 -21.80
C ASP A 240 -4.95 -7.55 -21.28
N GLU A 241 -4.89 -7.94 -20.01
CA GLU A 241 -5.90 -8.79 -19.38
C GLU A 241 -7.26 -8.06 -19.23
N ILE A 242 -7.25 -6.76 -18.91
CA ILE A 242 -8.49 -5.94 -18.86
C ILE A 242 -9.13 -5.86 -20.25
N LEU A 243 -8.32 -5.68 -21.30
CA LEU A 243 -8.78 -5.65 -22.70
C LEU A 243 -9.35 -7.02 -23.12
N CYS A 244 -8.63 -8.11 -22.88
CA CYS A 244 -9.08 -9.47 -23.21
C CYS A 244 -10.39 -9.86 -22.51
N ASN A 245 -10.62 -9.31 -21.31
CA ASN A 245 -11.86 -9.51 -20.58
C ASN A 245 -13.02 -8.60 -21.03
N GLY A 246 -12.75 -7.63 -21.91
CA GLY A 246 -13.76 -6.69 -22.41
C GLY A 246 -14.29 -5.73 -21.36
N GLU A 247 -13.48 -5.40 -20.34
CA GLU A 247 -13.94 -4.60 -19.20
C GLU A 247 -13.73 -3.09 -19.38
N ILE A 248 -13.04 -2.66 -20.45
CA ILE A 248 -12.80 -1.23 -20.76
C ILE A 248 -14.10 -0.42 -20.83
N PRO A 249 -15.14 -0.85 -21.59
CA PRO A 249 -16.44 -0.16 -21.60
C PRO A 249 -17.05 0.05 -20.22
N ARG A 250 -16.88 -0.95 -19.34
CA ARG A 250 -17.42 -0.89 -17.99
C ARG A 250 -16.70 0.15 -17.14
N ILE A 251 -15.39 0.29 -17.29
CA ILE A 251 -14.59 1.33 -16.62
C ILE A 251 -15.02 2.72 -17.11
N VAL A 252 -15.16 2.91 -18.42
CA VAL A 252 -15.64 4.18 -19.01
C VAL A 252 -17.05 4.52 -18.52
N SER A 253 -17.94 3.53 -18.42
CA SER A 253 -19.32 3.73 -17.94
C SER A 253 -19.40 4.29 -16.51
N PHE A 254 -18.37 4.13 -15.68
CA PHE A 254 -18.33 4.70 -14.33
C PHE A 254 -18.23 6.22 -14.32
N LEU A 255 -17.70 6.84 -15.38
CA LEU A 255 -17.67 8.30 -15.56
C LEU A 255 -19.08 8.91 -15.65
N CYS A 256 -20.06 8.12 -16.06
CA CYS A 256 -21.46 8.53 -16.21
C CYS A 256 -22.31 8.35 -14.94
N ARG A 257 -21.80 7.72 -13.88
CA ARG A 257 -22.55 7.49 -12.62
C ARG A 257 -22.65 8.76 -11.78
N ASP A 258 -23.58 8.81 -10.82
CA ASP A 258 -23.76 10.04 -10.02
C ASP A 258 -22.68 10.26 -8.94
N ASP A 259 -22.02 9.19 -8.49
CA ASP A 259 -21.01 9.26 -7.43
C ASP A 259 -19.71 9.94 -7.91
N LEU A 260 -19.46 11.15 -7.41
CA LEU A 260 -18.26 11.94 -7.71
C LEU A 260 -16.97 11.16 -7.41
N SER A 261 -16.91 10.45 -6.28
CA SER A 261 -15.71 9.71 -5.87
C SER A 261 -15.39 8.57 -6.83
N LEU A 262 -16.43 7.91 -7.36
CA LEU A 262 -16.30 6.87 -8.36
C LEU A 262 -15.89 7.46 -9.72
N LYS A 263 -16.41 8.62 -10.12
CA LYS A 263 -15.99 9.30 -11.35
C LYS A 263 -14.52 9.68 -11.33
N VAL A 264 -14.05 10.27 -10.22
CA VAL A 264 -12.64 10.65 -10.07
C VAL A 264 -11.75 9.41 -10.15
N ALA A 265 -12.10 8.35 -9.41
CA ALA A 265 -11.37 7.09 -9.48
C ALA A 265 -11.36 6.46 -10.88
N ALA A 266 -12.50 6.49 -11.58
CA ALA A 266 -12.61 5.99 -12.95
C ALA A 266 -11.80 6.82 -13.93
N PHE A 267 -11.79 8.15 -13.77
CA PHE A 267 -10.99 9.04 -14.59
C PHE A 267 -9.49 8.80 -14.39
N ASP A 268 -9.02 8.70 -13.14
CA ASP A 268 -7.62 8.34 -12.85
C ASP A 268 -7.26 6.98 -13.47
N CYS A 269 -8.16 6.00 -13.40
CA CYS A 269 -7.96 4.70 -14.02
C CYS A 269 -7.90 4.78 -15.55
N VAL A 270 -8.74 5.60 -16.19
CA VAL A 270 -8.73 5.84 -17.65
C VAL A 270 -7.42 6.52 -18.07
N LEU A 271 -6.92 7.48 -17.29
CA LEU A 271 -5.65 8.14 -17.55
C LEU A 271 -4.47 7.14 -17.49
N GLU A 272 -4.43 6.29 -16.46
CA GLU A 272 -3.40 5.25 -16.34
C GLU A 272 -3.49 4.18 -17.44
N LEU A 273 -4.71 3.77 -17.81
CA LEU A 273 -4.93 2.88 -18.97
C LEU A 273 -4.46 3.54 -20.27
N GLY A 274 -4.68 4.84 -20.45
CA GLY A 274 -4.18 5.60 -21.58
C GLY A 274 -2.64 5.70 -21.61
N TYR A 275 -2.01 5.91 -20.45
CA TYR A 275 -0.57 6.04 -20.35
C TYR A 275 0.17 4.73 -20.69
N ILE A 276 -0.36 3.57 -20.27
CA ILE A 276 0.29 2.25 -20.43
C ILE A 276 -0.25 1.48 -21.65
N GLY A 277 -1.50 1.73 -22.02
CA GLY A 277 -2.24 0.95 -23.00
C GLY A 277 -1.69 1.04 -24.41
N ARG A 278 -1.74 -0.09 -25.10
CA ARG A 278 -1.48 -0.19 -26.55
C ARG A 278 -2.67 0.36 -27.33
N ARG A 279 -2.50 0.52 -28.64
CA ARG A 279 -3.50 1.11 -29.53
C ARG A 279 -4.90 0.51 -29.34
N GLU A 280 -5.01 -0.80 -29.17
CA GLU A 280 -6.29 -1.50 -29.01
C GLU A 280 -7.05 -1.07 -27.75
N VAL A 281 -6.33 -0.72 -26.68
CA VAL A 281 -6.92 -0.23 -25.42
C VAL A 281 -7.49 1.17 -25.63
N ILE A 282 -6.76 2.01 -26.38
CA ILE A 282 -7.18 3.38 -26.68
C ILE A 282 -8.38 3.39 -27.61
N GLU A 283 -8.36 2.58 -28.67
CA GLU A 283 -9.48 2.39 -29.58
C GLU A 283 -10.74 1.93 -28.82
N ALA A 284 -10.62 0.93 -27.94
CA ALA A 284 -11.74 0.48 -27.11
C ALA A 284 -12.28 1.57 -26.15
N MET A 285 -11.44 2.51 -25.71
CA MET A 285 -11.91 3.67 -24.92
C MET A 285 -12.61 4.71 -25.79
N LEU A 286 -12.10 4.97 -26.99
CA LEU A 286 -12.68 5.94 -27.93
C LEU A 286 -14.01 5.46 -28.53
N GLU A 287 -14.17 4.15 -28.76
CA GLU A 287 -15.42 3.53 -29.19
C GLU A 287 -16.59 3.74 -28.21
N GLU A 288 -16.27 3.97 -26.93
CA GLU A 288 -17.25 4.21 -25.85
C GLU A 288 -17.53 5.70 -25.63
N ASP A 289 -17.36 6.51 -26.68
CA ASP A 289 -17.61 7.96 -26.68
C ASP A 289 -16.85 8.72 -25.56
N LEU A 290 -15.69 8.22 -25.12
CA LEU A 290 -14.95 8.76 -23.97
C LEU A 290 -14.74 10.27 -24.07
N ILE A 291 -14.36 10.79 -25.25
CA ILE A 291 -14.11 12.22 -25.46
C ILE A 291 -15.36 13.06 -25.19
N LYS A 292 -16.53 12.60 -25.65
CA LYS A 292 -17.80 13.27 -25.42
C LYS A 292 -18.16 13.25 -23.92
N ILE A 293 -17.94 12.13 -23.24
CA ILE A 293 -18.16 11.99 -21.80
C ILE A 293 -17.28 12.98 -21.03
N LEU A 294 -15.98 13.07 -21.38
CA LEU A 294 -15.03 13.99 -20.75
C LEU A 294 -15.43 15.45 -20.97
N MET A 295 -15.84 15.82 -22.18
CA MET A 295 -16.34 17.18 -22.45
C MET A 295 -17.57 17.52 -21.61
N ASP A 296 -18.51 16.60 -21.47
CA ASP A 296 -19.69 16.83 -20.63
C ASP A 296 -19.35 16.95 -19.14
N LEU A 297 -18.33 16.23 -18.66
CA LEU A 297 -17.82 16.37 -17.29
C LEU A 297 -17.15 17.74 -17.09
N GLN A 298 -16.28 18.16 -18.00
CA GLN A 298 -15.60 19.45 -17.96
C GLN A 298 -16.60 20.62 -17.96
N ARG A 299 -17.68 20.52 -18.75
CA ARG A 299 -18.78 21.51 -18.77
C ARG A 299 -19.54 21.55 -17.45
N LYS A 300 -19.92 20.39 -16.91
CA LYS A 300 -20.67 20.30 -15.65
C LYS A 300 -19.90 20.93 -14.50
N GLU A 301 -18.58 20.75 -14.48
CA GLU A 301 -17.72 21.36 -13.48
C GLU A 301 -17.54 22.87 -13.69
N GLY A 302 -17.34 23.33 -14.93
CA GLY A 302 -17.29 24.76 -15.25
C GLY A 302 -18.57 25.52 -14.87
N LEU A 303 -19.74 24.86 -14.95
CA LEU A 303 -21.01 25.41 -14.49
C LEU A 303 -21.14 25.49 -12.96
N LEU A 304 -20.44 24.62 -12.21
CA LEU A 304 -20.41 24.65 -10.75
C LEU A 304 -19.45 25.73 -10.24
N ASN A 305 -18.28 25.88 -10.88
CA ASN A 305 -17.30 26.91 -10.53
C ASN A 305 -17.78 28.34 -10.86
N GLY A 306 -18.68 28.51 -11.83
CA GLY A 306 -19.32 29.80 -12.14
C GLY A 306 -20.37 30.27 -11.13
N ARG A 307 -20.61 29.52 -10.04
CA ARG A 307 -21.62 29.82 -9.00
C ARG A 307 -21.05 30.04 -7.59
N VAL A 308 -19.73 29.98 -7.43
CA VAL A 308 -19.09 30.25 -6.14
C VAL A 308 -18.69 31.73 -6.14
N ASP A 309 -19.53 32.55 -5.52
CA ASP A 309 -19.14 33.89 -5.09
C ASP A 309 -17.93 33.76 -4.15
N ASP A 310 -16.97 34.69 -4.31
CA ASP A 310 -15.80 34.88 -3.45
C ASP A 310 -16.19 34.80 -1.96
N ASP A 311 -15.67 33.80 -1.24
CA ASP A 311 -15.37 33.78 0.21
C ASP A 311 -15.48 32.33 0.73
N ASP A 312 -14.37 31.59 0.73
CA ASP A 312 -13.93 30.73 1.86
C ASP A 312 -12.68 29.91 1.47
N ASP A 313 -11.52 30.37 1.94
CA ASP A 313 -10.26 29.63 2.04
C ASP A 313 -10.39 28.50 3.08
N ASP A 314 -10.75 27.28 2.67
CA ASP A 314 -10.22 26.01 3.22
C ASP A 314 -11.00 24.82 2.60
N PHE A 315 -10.47 24.25 1.51
CA PHE A 315 -10.33 22.81 1.20
C PHE A 315 -10.04 22.63 -0.29
N ASP A 316 -8.78 22.34 -0.58
CA ASP A 316 -8.20 22.05 -1.90
C ASP A 316 -8.77 20.74 -2.50
N TYR A 317 -9.92 20.85 -3.18
CA TYR A 317 -10.20 19.99 -4.32
C TYR A 317 -10.00 20.83 -5.57
N ASP A 318 -8.74 20.89 -6.06
CA ASP A 318 -8.45 21.12 -7.47
C ASP A 318 -9.54 20.46 -8.31
N SER A 319 -10.27 21.25 -9.09
CA SER A 319 -11.37 20.82 -9.97
C SER A 319 -10.98 19.54 -10.75
N PRO A 320 -11.44 18.34 -10.33
CA PRO A 320 -10.86 17.07 -10.79
C PRO A 320 -11.01 16.83 -12.30
N PHE A 321 -12.00 17.45 -12.95
CA PHE A 321 -12.26 17.31 -14.39
C PHE A 321 -11.89 18.58 -15.18
N ALA A 322 -11.22 19.56 -14.57
CA ALA A 322 -10.69 20.70 -15.31
C ALA A 322 -9.68 20.21 -16.34
N SER A 323 -9.87 20.66 -17.58
CA SER A 323 -9.01 20.29 -18.71
C SER A 323 -8.84 18.77 -18.84
N CYS A 324 -9.86 17.97 -18.51
CA CYS A 324 -9.76 16.50 -18.49
C CYS A 324 -9.48 15.92 -19.88
N VAL A 325 -10.03 16.54 -20.93
CA VAL A 325 -9.78 16.15 -22.33
C VAL A 325 -8.32 16.39 -22.71
N SER A 326 -7.78 17.56 -22.37
CA SER A 326 -6.38 17.89 -22.66
C SER A 326 -5.41 17.08 -21.81
N ARG A 327 -5.73 16.83 -20.52
CA ARG A 327 -4.96 15.91 -19.65
C ARG A 327 -4.89 14.50 -20.26
N PHE A 328 -6.01 13.96 -20.73
CA PHE A 328 -6.04 12.66 -21.39
C PHE A 328 -5.16 12.65 -22.66
N ALA A 329 -5.31 13.65 -23.53
CA ALA A 329 -4.52 13.75 -24.77
C ALA A 329 -3.02 13.89 -24.51
N ILE A 330 -2.62 14.70 -23.52
CA ILE A 330 -1.22 14.90 -23.14
C ILE A 330 -0.63 13.59 -22.57
N LEU A 331 -1.38 12.87 -21.72
CA LEU A 331 -0.90 11.59 -21.18
C LEU A 331 -0.73 10.52 -22.25
N LEU A 332 -1.58 10.48 -23.27
CA LEU A 332 -1.39 9.58 -24.41
C LEU A 332 -0.10 9.90 -25.19
N GLU A 333 0.25 11.19 -25.31
CA GLU A 333 1.45 11.63 -26.00
C GLU A 333 2.73 11.30 -25.22
N ILE A 334 2.70 11.42 -23.89
CA ILE A 334 3.83 11.08 -23.01
C ILE A 334 3.88 9.57 -22.70
N GLY A 335 2.76 8.86 -22.90
CA GLY A 335 2.56 7.45 -22.57
C GLY A 335 3.56 6.48 -23.19
N GLU A 336 3.68 5.31 -22.57
CA GLU A 336 4.62 4.24 -22.90
C GLU A 336 4.08 3.26 -23.95
N GLY A 337 2.75 3.19 -24.14
CA GLY A 337 2.11 2.11 -24.90
C GLY A 337 1.98 2.32 -26.42
N LEU A 338 2.12 3.55 -26.91
CA LEU A 338 1.93 3.90 -28.33
C LEU A 338 3.25 4.28 -29.01
N SER A 339 3.40 3.91 -30.29
CA SER A 339 4.48 4.41 -31.14
C SER A 339 4.26 5.88 -31.53
N SER A 340 5.31 6.56 -32.01
CA SER A 340 5.21 7.97 -32.43
C SER A 340 4.20 8.20 -33.56
N GLU A 341 4.00 7.22 -34.44
CA GLU A 341 3.01 7.31 -35.52
C GLU A 341 1.59 7.17 -34.96
N GLU A 342 1.35 6.16 -34.12
CA GLU A 342 0.06 5.92 -33.47
C GLU A 342 -0.35 7.10 -32.57
N LYS A 343 0.59 7.69 -31.83
CA LYS A 343 0.35 8.90 -31.02
C LYS A 343 -0.20 10.03 -31.88
N ARG A 344 0.35 10.23 -33.09
CA ARG A 344 -0.12 11.27 -34.01
C ARG A 344 -1.51 10.96 -34.55
N GLU A 345 -1.78 9.71 -34.89
CA GLU A 345 -3.09 9.28 -35.41
C GLU A 345 -4.19 9.43 -34.37
N VAL A 346 -3.96 8.90 -33.17
CA VAL A 346 -4.88 9.02 -32.03
C VAL A 346 -5.12 10.49 -31.68
N LYS A 347 -4.08 11.34 -31.70
CA LYS A 347 -4.23 12.77 -31.45
C LYS A 347 -5.14 13.46 -32.47
N LEU A 348 -5.02 13.11 -33.75
CA LEU A 348 -5.89 13.65 -34.80
C LEU A 348 -7.33 13.16 -34.64
N GLU A 349 -7.51 11.90 -34.23
CA GLU A 349 -8.83 11.33 -33.96
C GLU A 349 -9.51 12.02 -32.76
N ILE A 350 -8.79 12.24 -31.66
CA ILE A 350 -9.28 12.99 -30.51
C ILE A 350 -9.68 14.41 -30.92
N LEU A 351 -8.85 15.12 -31.70
CA LEU A 351 -9.19 16.47 -32.18
C LEU A 351 -10.48 16.47 -33.02
N LYS A 352 -10.66 15.46 -33.88
CA LYS A 352 -11.90 15.30 -34.66
C LYS A 352 -13.11 15.08 -33.76
N MET A 353 -13.02 14.20 -32.77
CA MET A 353 -14.10 13.94 -31.81
C MET A 353 -14.42 15.18 -30.95
N VAL A 354 -13.41 15.96 -30.55
CA VAL A 354 -13.60 17.23 -29.85
C VAL A 354 -14.38 18.22 -30.71
N MET A 355 -14.06 18.33 -32.00
CA MET A 355 -14.81 19.18 -32.92
C MET A 355 -16.27 18.73 -33.06
N GLU A 356 -16.51 17.42 -33.13
CA GLU A 356 -17.87 16.86 -33.25
C GLU A 356 -18.70 16.99 -31.97
N ALA A 357 -18.07 16.91 -30.79
CA ALA A 357 -18.74 16.99 -29.49
C ALA A 357 -18.85 18.42 -28.91
N SER A 358 -18.19 19.41 -29.52
CA SER A 358 -18.22 20.82 -29.10
C SER A 358 -19.57 21.49 -29.37
N GLN A 359 -20.03 22.35 -28.44
CA GLN A 359 -21.27 23.11 -28.61
C GLN A 359 -21.03 24.45 -29.33
N SER A 360 -19.78 24.91 -29.39
CA SER A 360 -19.40 26.15 -30.07
C SER A 360 -18.00 26.05 -30.67
N ASP A 361 -17.75 26.82 -31.73
CA ASP A 361 -16.42 26.93 -32.35
C ASP A 361 -15.37 27.48 -31.36
N ALA A 362 -15.79 28.31 -30.40
CA ALA A 362 -14.91 28.86 -29.36
C ALA A 362 -14.45 27.78 -28.36
N GLU A 363 -15.35 26.90 -27.94
CA GLU A 363 -15.03 25.75 -27.08
C GLU A 363 -14.08 24.79 -27.81
N ALA A 364 -14.39 24.44 -29.06
CA ALA A 364 -13.55 23.58 -29.90
C ALA A 364 -12.14 24.16 -30.05
N ALA A 365 -12.02 25.46 -30.34
CA ALA A 365 -10.74 26.14 -30.51
C ALA A 365 -9.92 26.17 -29.21
N THR A 366 -10.57 26.39 -28.05
CA THR A 366 -9.88 26.45 -26.75
C THR A 366 -9.31 25.09 -26.37
N ILE A 367 -10.12 24.04 -26.44
CA ILE A 367 -9.68 22.67 -26.09
C ILE A 367 -8.64 22.17 -27.09
N SER A 368 -8.83 22.44 -28.39
CA SER A 368 -7.85 22.07 -29.41
C SER A 368 -6.51 22.78 -29.21
N ALA A 369 -6.54 24.06 -28.81
CA ALA A 369 -5.33 24.79 -28.44
C ALA A 369 -4.65 24.15 -27.23
N GLU A 370 -5.37 23.80 -26.17
CA GLU A 370 -4.79 23.11 -25.01
C GLU A 370 -4.12 21.78 -25.40
N ILE A 371 -4.76 20.98 -26.26
CA ILE A 371 -4.21 19.70 -26.73
C ILE A 371 -2.96 19.89 -27.59
N LEU A 372 -2.94 20.93 -28.44
CA LEU A 372 -1.81 21.18 -29.34
C LEU A 372 -0.62 21.83 -28.63
N TRP A 373 -0.87 22.76 -27.71
CA TRP A 373 0.16 23.52 -27.00
C TRP A 373 0.60 22.90 -25.69
N GLY A 374 -0.25 22.10 -25.03
CA GLY A 374 0.08 21.39 -23.78
C GLY A 374 1.23 20.40 -23.94
N SER A 375 1.44 19.89 -25.16
CA SER A 375 2.53 18.96 -25.52
C SER A 375 3.92 19.61 -25.63
N SER A 376 4.00 20.94 -25.58
CA SER A 376 5.25 21.69 -25.82
C SER A 376 5.95 22.17 -24.54
N ARG A 377 5.50 21.74 -23.35
CA ARG A 377 6.07 22.12 -22.05
C ARG A 377 6.88 21.01 -21.40
#